data_AF-A0A6L7LU61-F1
#
_entry.id   AF-A0A6L7LU61-F1
#
_cell.length_a   1.000
_cell.length_b   1.000
_cell.length_c   1.000
_cell.angle_alpha   90.00
_cell.angle_beta   90.00
_cell.angle_gamma   90.00
#
_symmetry.space_group_name_H-M   'P 1'
#
loop_
_entity.id
_entity.type
_entity.pdbx_description
1 polymer ?
#
loop_
_entity_poly.entity_id
_entity_poly.type
_entity_poly.pdbx_seq_one_letter_code
_entity_poly.pdbx_strand_id
1 'polypeptide(L)'
;MSTHEQRTTVKICYILFLIGLFTGGIFLLVGVILAYLNRDKASDWIIESHIDFLIRTFWIWLYTHVAPIIVCVILFFVIPPMAFVFLILFFIFYIVILIYYFIKLLSALKELEAGEPAN
;
A
#
# COMPACT_ATOMS: atom_id res chain seq x y z
N MET A 1 10.21 -22.13 9.95
CA MET A 1 10.58 -20.71 10.08
C MET A 1 10.18 -20.28 11.49
N SER A 2 11.12 -19.77 12.27
CA SER A 2 10.79 -19.30 13.62
C SER A 2 9.90 -18.05 13.56
N THR A 3 9.15 -17.74 14.62
CA THR A 3 8.31 -16.53 14.70
C THR A 3 9.11 -15.25 14.45
N HIS A 4 10.37 -15.18 14.89
CA HIS A 4 11.28 -14.06 14.63
C HIS A 4 11.62 -13.88 13.15
N GLU A 5 11.88 -14.98 12.44
CA GLU A 5 12.14 -14.96 11.00
C GLU A 5 10.90 -14.48 10.23
N GLN A 6 9.71 -14.97 10.60
CA GLN A 6 8.46 -14.54 9.96
C GLN A 6 8.17 -13.05 10.17
N ARG A 7 8.37 -12.54 11.39
CA ARG A 7 8.27 -11.09 11.66
C ARG A 7 9.22 -10.29 10.79
N THR A 8 10.45 -10.79 10.60
CA THR A 8 11.43 -10.14 9.72
C THR A 8 10.94 -10.11 8.26
N THR A 9 10.39 -11.22 7.77
CA THR A 9 9.78 -11.28 6.43
C THR A 9 8.62 -10.31 6.26
N VAL A 10 7.71 -10.22 7.25
CA VAL A 10 6.60 -9.26 7.22
C VAL A 10 7.11 -7.82 7.26
N LYS A 11 8.13 -7.50 8.07
CA LYS A 11 8.79 -6.18 8.07
C LYS A 11 9.38 -5.83 6.70
N ILE A 12 10.04 -6.79 6.03
CA ILE A 12 10.55 -6.60 4.68
C ILE A 12 9.40 -6.27 3.71
N CYS A 13 8.26 -6.95 3.84
CA CYS A 13 7.09 -6.63 3.03
C CYS A 13 6.57 -5.20 3.29
N TYR A 14 6.50 -4.75 4.55
CA TYR A 14 6.15 -3.36 4.86
C TYR A 14 7.12 -2.35 4.24
N ILE A 15 8.43 -2.61 4.30
CA ILE A 15 9.45 -1.74 3.69
C ILE A 15 9.27 -1.69 2.17
N LEU A 16 9.04 -2.84 1.52
CA LEU A 16 8.76 -2.91 0.09
C LEU A 16 7.50 -2.12 -0.29
N PHE A 17 6.44 -2.18 0.53
CA PHE A 17 5.23 -1.38 0.34
C PHE A 17 5.53 0.11 0.46
N LEU A 18 6.27 0.54 1.49
CA LEU A 18 6.64 1.94 1.70
C LEU A 18 7.46 2.48 0.52
N ILE A 19 8.47 1.74 0.05
CA ILE A 19 9.26 2.13 -1.14
C ILE A 19 8.37 2.11 -2.39
N GLY A 20 7.47 1.14 -2.49
CA GLY A 20 6.53 0.97 -3.59
C GLY A 20 5.54 2.13 -3.76
N LEU A 21 5.15 2.80 -2.67
CA LEU A 21 4.32 4.01 -2.73
C LEU A 21 4.99 5.14 -3.54
N PHE A 22 6.31 5.28 -3.45
CA PHE A 22 7.04 6.38 -4.12
C PHE A 22 7.57 6.01 -5.51
N THR A 23 7.63 4.72 -5.84
CA THR A 23 8.25 4.20 -7.07
C THR A 23 7.23 3.80 -8.14
N GLY A 24 5.96 4.19 -7.97
CA GLY A 24 4.90 3.89 -8.93
C GLY A 24 4.38 2.46 -8.88
N GLY A 25 4.56 1.75 -7.75
CA GLY A 25 3.87 0.48 -7.48
C GLY A 25 4.62 -0.80 -7.86
N ILE A 26 5.80 -0.74 -8.47
CA ILE A 26 6.57 -1.95 -8.82
C ILE A 26 6.97 -2.72 -7.55
N PHE A 27 7.47 -2.03 -6.53
CA PHE A 27 7.84 -2.68 -5.27
C PHE A 27 6.63 -3.12 -4.44
N LEU A 28 5.47 -2.48 -4.62
CA LEU A 28 4.19 -2.93 -4.04
C LEU A 28 3.79 -4.31 -4.59
N LEU A 29 4.02 -4.55 -5.89
CA LEU A 29 3.76 -5.84 -6.52
C LEU A 29 4.65 -6.95 -5.92
N VAL A 30 5.94 -6.69 -5.78
CA VAL A 30 6.88 -7.64 -5.17
C VAL A 30 6.47 -7.92 -3.72
N GLY A 31 6.14 -6.88 -2.96
CA GLY A 31 5.66 -7.00 -1.60
C GLY A 31 4.40 -7.87 -1.47
N VAL A 32 3.40 -7.67 -2.33
CA VAL A 32 2.15 -8.44 -2.23
C VAL A 32 2.35 -9.90 -2.63
N ILE A 33 3.21 -10.18 -3.62
CA ILE A 33 3.58 -11.56 -3.97
C ILE A 33 4.21 -12.25 -2.77
N LEU A 34 5.16 -11.60 -2.09
CA LEU A 34 5.78 -12.13 -0.87
C LEU A 34 4.74 -12.33 0.25
N ALA A 35 3.78 -11.43 0.40
CA ALA A 35 2.70 -11.58 1.36
C ALA A 35 1.87 -12.84 1.08
N TYR A 36 1.42 -13.05 -0.17
CA TYR A 36 0.69 -14.26 -0.56
C TYR A 36 1.51 -15.54 -0.35
N LEU A 37 2.80 -15.54 -0.70
CA LEU A 37 3.68 -16.70 -0.52
C LEU A 37 3.92 -17.10 0.94
N ASN A 38 3.70 -16.17 1.88
CA ASN A 38 3.86 -16.40 3.31
C ASN A 38 2.53 -16.54 4.07
N ARG A 39 1.39 -16.29 3.40
CA ARG A 39 0.05 -16.35 4.01
C ARG A 39 -0.23 -17.70 4.67
N ASP A 40 -0.01 -18.79 3.95
CA ASP A 40 -0.27 -20.15 4.46
C ASP A 40 0.83 -20.66 5.41
N LYS A 41 1.89 -19.86 5.66
CA LYS A 41 3.04 -20.21 6.50
C LYS A 41 3.05 -19.47 7.83
N ALA A 42 2.06 -18.63 8.09
CA ALA A 42 1.95 -17.87 9.33
C ALA A 42 1.88 -18.81 10.54
N SER A 43 2.76 -18.59 11.52
CA SER A 43 2.80 -19.40 12.75
C SER A 43 1.75 -19.02 13.78
N ASP A 44 1.22 -17.80 13.70
CA ASP A 44 0.22 -17.28 14.62
C ASP A 44 -0.73 -16.29 13.92
N TRP A 45 -1.84 -16.00 14.60
CA TRP A 45 -2.90 -15.12 14.11
C TRP A 45 -2.45 -13.65 14.00
N ILE A 46 -1.41 -13.23 14.74
CA ILE A 46 -0.87 -11.87 14.69
C ILE A 46 -0.17 -11.68 13.34
N ILE A 47 0.74 -12.59 12.98
CA ILE A 47 1.45 -12.58 11.71
C ILE A 47 0.47 -12.70 10.54
N GLU A 48 -0.53 -13.59 10.64
CA GLU A 48 -1.59 -13.74 9.65
C GLU A 48 -2.33 -12.42 9.43
N SER A 49 -2.69 -11.70 10.50
CA SER A 49 -3.37 -10.41 10.41
C SER A 49 -2.57 -9.36 9.63
N HIS A 50 -1.25 -9.29 9.81
CA HIS A 50 -0.39 -8.37 9.07
C HIS A 50 -0.25 -8.74 7.59
N ILE A 51 -0.17 -10.04 7.28
CA ILE A 51 -0.12 -10.51 5.90
C ILE A 51 -1.43 -10.18 5.18
N ASP A 52 -2.57 -10.46 5.80
CA ASP A 52 -3.88 -10.13 5.25
C ASP A 52 -4.09 -8.61 5.13
N PHE A 53 -3.61 -7.83 6.10
CA PHE A 53 -3.59 -6.38 6.03
C PHE A 53 -2.79 -5.85 4.83
N LEU A 54 -1.59 -6.39 4.59
CA LEU A 54 -0.75 -6.00 3.45
C LEU A 54 -1.44 -6.33 2.13
N ILE A 55 -2.00 -7.53 2.00
CA ILE A 55 -2.75 -7.96 0.81
C ILE A 55 -3.95 -7.05 0.56
N ARG A 56 -4.78 -6.80 1.57
CA ARG A 56 -5.95 -5.92 1.46
C ARG A 56 -5.54 -4.49 1.11
N THR A 57 -4.47 -3.99 1.73
CA THR A 57 -3.95 -2.64 1.46
C THR A 57 -3.47 -2.52 0.02
N PHE A 58 -2.80 -3.53 -0.53
CA PHE A 58 -2.40 -3.54 -1.94
C PHE A 58 -3.60 -3.38 -2.88
N TRP A 59 -4.66 -4.16 -2.67
CA TRP A 59 -5.84 -4.10 -3.56
C TRP A 59 -6.58 -2.78 -3.43
N ILE A 60 -6.80 -2.28 -2.21
CA ILE A 60 -7.43 -0.96 -2.01
C ILE A 60 -6.56 0.14 -2.63
N TRP A 61 -5.24 0.09 -2.42
CA TRP A 61 -4.29 1.02 -3.02
C TRP A 61 -4.38 0.99 -4.55
N LEU A 62 -4.40 -0.20 -5.16
CA LEU A 62 -4.50 -0.37 -6.61
C LEU A 62 -5.78 0.26 -7.16
N TYR A 63 -6.94 -0.01 -6.56
CA TYR A 63 -8.20 0.59 -7.00
C TYR A 63 -8.20 2.12 -6.83
N THR A 64 -7.71 2.62 -5.69
CA THR A 64 -7.64 4.06 -5.40
C THR A 64 -6.63 4.81 -6.25
N HIS A 65 -5.62 4.15 -6.84
CA HIS A 65 -4.63 4.80 -7.70
C HIS A 65 -4.94 4.65 -9.18
N VAL A 66 -5.39 3.48 -9.64
CA VAL A 66 -5.65 3.24 -11.05
C VAL A 66 -6.91 3.97 -11.54
N ALA A 67 -8.01 3.93 -10.80
CA ALA A 67 -9.26 4.54 -11.26
C ALA A 67 -9.16 6.07 -11.42
N PRO A 68 -8.58 6.83 -10.47
CA PRO A 68 -8.47 8.28 -10.61
C PRO A 68 -7.49 8.73 -11.70
N ILE A 69 -6.43 7.94 -11.97
CA ILE A 69 -5.51 8.20 -13.09
C ILE A 69 -6.27 8.12 -14.42
N ILE A 70 -7.09 7.08 -14.63
CA ILE A 70 -7.88 6.92 -15.85
C ILE A 70 -8.84 8.11 -16.03
N VAL A 71 -9.55 8.50 -14.97
CA VAL A 71 -10.46 9.66 -14.98
C VAL A 71 -9.70 10.95 -15.34
N CYS A 72 -8.53 11.17 -14.74
CA CYS A 72 -7.72 12.36 -15.06
C CYS A 72 -7.26 12.39 -16.51
N VAL A 73 -6.81 11.26 -17.06
CA VAL A 73 -6.40 11.17 -18.47
C VAL A 73 -7.57 11.52 -19.39
N ILE A 74 -8.77 10.99 -19.13
CA ILE A 74 -9.96 11.30 -19.93
C ILE A 74 -10.31 12.78 -19.85
N LEU A 75 -10.39 13.35 -18.64
CA LEU A 75 -10.77 14.74 -18.43
C LEU A 75 -9.78 15.74 -19.05
N PHE A 76 -8.49 15.38 -19.08
CA PHE A 76 -7.45 16.19 -19.70
C PHE A 76 -7.71 16.42 -21.20
N PHE A 77 -8.19 15.41 -21.93
CA PHE A 77 -8.51 15.53 -23.35
C PHE A 77 -9.87 16.20 -23.62
N VAL A 78 -10.81 16.14 -22.68
CA VAL A 78 -12.17 16.67 -22.86
C VAL A 78 -12.28 18.16 -22.54
N ILE A 79 -11.47 18.70 -21.61
CA ILE A 79 -11.60 20.10 -21.14
C ILE A 79 -10.23 20.83 -21.12
N PRO A 80 -9.65 21.18 -22.29
CA PRO A 80 -8.29 21.72 -22.36
C PRO A 80 -8.05 23.05 -21.60
N PRO A 81 -8.94 24.08 -21.65
CA PRO A 81 -8.64 25.36 -21.00
C PRO A 81 -8.75 25.32 -19.47
N MET A 82 -9.43 24.32 -18.88
CA MET A 82 -9.57 24.16 -17.41
C MET A 82 -8.69 23.02 -16.85
N ALA A 83 -7.96 22.30 -17.71
CA ALA A 83 -7.17 21.13 -17.35
C ALA A 83 -6.12 21.40 -16.27
N PHE A 84 -5.53 22.60 -16.25
CA PHE A 84 -4.48 22.95 -15.30
C PHE A 84 -4.98 23.01 -13.84
N VAL A 85 -6.15 23.60 -13.61
CA VAL A 85 -6.76 23.65 -12.27
C VAL A 85 -7.13 22.23 -11.80
N PHE A 86 -7.66 21.41 -12.71
CA PHE A 86 -8.00 20.02 -12.42
C PHE A 86 -6.78 19.17 -12.05
N LEU A 87 -5.66 19.36 -12.76
CA LEU A 87 -4.39 18.69 -12.46
C LEU A 87 -3.86 19.06 -11.07
N ILE A 88 -3.96 20.33 -10.67
CA ILE A 88 -3.55 20.77 -9.33
C ILE A 88 -4.42 20.10 -8.26
N LEU A 89 -5.74 20.13 -8.42
CA LEU A 89 -6.66 19.50 -7.47
C LEU A 89 -6.43 18.00 -7.36
N PHE A 90 -6.20 17.34 -8.50
CA PHE A 90 -5.84 15.93 -8.54
C PHE A 90 -4.53 15.64 -7.83
N PHE A 91 -3.51 16.47 -8.05
CA PHE A 91 -2.22 16.32 -7.39
C PHE A 91 -2.35 16.46 -5.87
N ILE A 92 -3.11 17.45 -5.39
CA ILE A 92 -3.40 17.62 -3.95
C ILE A 92 -4.10 16.38 -3.40
N PHE A 93 -5.17 15.93 -4.08
CA PHE A 93 -5.89 14.71 -3.71
C PHE A 93 -4.98 13.48 -3.66
N TYR A 94 -4.11 13.31 -4.66
CA TYR A 94 -3.16 12.21 -4.74
C TYR A 94 -2.14 12.24 -3.59
N ILE A 95 -1.61 13.42 -3.25
CA ILE A 95 -0.70 13.60 -2.11
C ILE A 95 -1.39 13.24 -0.79
N VAL A 96 -2.65 13.65 -0.58
CA VAL A 96 -3.42 13.30 0.62
C VAL A 96 -3.58 11.78 0.74
N ILE A 97 -3.91 11.11 -0.36
CA ILE A 97 -4.01 9.65 -0.39
C ILE A 97 -2.66 8.99 -0.06
N LEU A 98 -1.58 9.48 -0.65
CA LEU A 98 -0.25 8.93 -0.44
C LEU A 98 0.16 9.06 1.04
N ILE A 99 -0.09 10.22 1.66
CA ILE A 99 0.16 10.45 3.09
C ILE A 99 -0.69 9.51 3.95
N TYR A 100 -1.97 9.34 3.62
CA TYR A 100 -2.85 8.42 4.33
C TYR A 100 -2.30 6.98 4.33
N TYR A 101 -1.93 6.44 3.17
CA TYR A 101 -1.37 5.09 3.08
C TYR A 101 -0.01 4.98 3.78
N PHE A 102 0.82 6.01 3.69
CA PHE A 102 2.10 6.04 4.38
C PHE A 102 1.92 5.94 5.91
N ILE A 103 1.02 6.76 6.48
CA ILE A 103 0.71 6.72 7.92
C ILE A 103 0.15 5.36 8.30
N LYS A 104 -0.77 4.82 7.49
CA LYS A 104 -1.43 3.54 7.76
C LYS A 104 -0.45 2.34 7.72
N LEU A 105 0.53 2.36 6.82
CA LEU A 105 1.58 1.35 6.79
C LEU A 105 2.54 1.50 7.97
N LEU A 106 2.84 2.74 8.38
CA LEU A 106 3.69 3.00 9.55
C LEU A 106 3.01 2.60 10.86
N SER A 107 1.70 2.83 11.02
CA SER A 107 0.97 2.39 12.20
C SER A 107 0.98 0.86 12.30
N ALA A 108 0.66 0.17 11.21
CA ALA A 108 0.64 -1.29 11.19
C ALA A 108 2.05 -1.91 11.36
N LEU A 109 3.10 -1.24 10.89
CA LEU A 109 4.49 -1.64 11.17
C LEU A 109 4.83 -1.51 12.66
N LYS A 110 4.37 -0.44 13.33
CA LYS A 110 4.56 -0.25 14.77
C LYS A 110 3.79 -1.29 15.58
N GLU A 111 2.58 -1.64 15.17
CA GLU A 111 1.77 -2.71 15.78
C GLU A 111 2.50 -4.07 15.69
N LEU A 112 3.10 -4.38 14.53
CA LEU A 112 3.93 -5.58 14.36
C LEU A 112 5.12 -5.60 15.32
N GLU A 113 5.74 -4.45 15.58
CA GLU A 113 6.85 -4.33 16.53
C GLU A 113 6.39 -4.45 17.98
N ALA A 114 5.20 -3.95 18.30
CA ALA A 114 4.56 -4.12 19.61
C ALA A 114 4.03 -5.55 19.82
N GLY A 115 3.87 -6.33 18.75
CA GLY A 115 3.25 -7.66 18.82
C GLY A 115 1.72 -7.61 18.93
N GLU A 116 1.13 -6.53 18.44
CA GLU A 116 -0.32 -6.34 18.34
C GLU A 116 -0.78 -6.69 16.91
N PRO A 117 -2.04 -7.13 16.73
CA PRO A 117 -2.58 -7.40 15.40
C PRO A 117 -2.75 -6.11 14.58
N ALA A 118 -2.72 -6.26 13.25
CA ALA A 118 -2.88 -5.13 12.33
C ALA A 118 -4.30 -4.54 12.37
N ASN A 119 -4.40 -3.21 12.49
CA ASN A 119 -5.67 -2.45 12.44
C ASN A 119 -5.88 -1.72 11.08
#